data_AF-A0A3B9ZP62-F1
#
_entry.id   AF-A0A3B9ZP62-F1
#
_cell.length_a   1.000
_cell.length_b   1.000
_cell.length_c   1.000
_cell.angle_alpha   90.00
_cell.angle_beta   90.00
_cell.angle_gamma   90.00
#
_symmetry.space_group_name_H-M   'P 1'
#
loop_
_entity.id
_entity.type
_entity.pdbx_description
1 polymer ?
#
loop_
_entity_poly.entity_id
_entity_poly.type
_entity_poly.pdbx_seq_one_letter_code
_entity_poly.pdbx_strand_id
1 'polypeptide(L)' 'FTHADNDTYPLWYCQEVEGFRKDVRVVVMPYLQAEWYIQQLQRKIYQDEALKMTIPLEKYQSGQLDYVY' A
#
# COMPACT_ATOMS: atom_id res chain seq x y z
N PHE A 1 2.24 -6.26 6.67
CA PHE A 1 1.53 -5.04 7.08
C PHE A 1 2.29 -4.40 8.23
N THR A 2 2.29 -3.08 8.33
CA THR A 2 2.92 -2.29 9.39
C THR A 2 1.93 -1.31 9.99
N HIS A 3 2.13 -0.93 11.26
CA HIS A 3 1.19 -0.07 11.98
C HIS A 3 1.58 1.40 11.94
N ALA A 4 2.88 1.71 11.92
CA ALA A 4 3.37 3.08 11.85
C ALA A 4 4.72 3.16 11.13
N ASP A 5 5.25 4.37 11.04
CA ASP A 5 6.51 4.67 10.35
C ASP A 5 7.70 3.90 10.93
N ASN A 6 7.77 3.74 12.26
CA ASN A 6 8.86 3.02 12.93
C ASN A 6 8.92 1.53 12.57
N ASP A 7 7.78 0.91 12.25
CA ASP A 7 7.71 -0.47 11.76
C ASP A 7 8.00 -0.56 10.26
N THR A 8 7.89 0.56 9.55
CA THR A 8 7.93 0.63 8.08
C THR A 8 9.33 0.98 7.57
N TYR A 9 10.00 1.97 8.18
CA TYR A 9 11.30 2.44 7.70
C TYR A 9 12.38 1.35 7.63
N PRO A 10 12.54 0.46 8.63
CA PRO A 10 13.52 -0.61 8.52
C PRO A 10 13.23 -1.56 7.36
N LEU A 11 11.95 -1.83 7.05
CA LEU A 11 11.57 -2.70 5.95
C LEU A 11 11.83 -2.04 4.59
N TRP A 12 11.54 -0.75 4.46
CA TRP A 12 11.90 0.01 3.26
C TRP A 12 13.40 0.11 3.08
N TYR A 13 14.18 0.29 4.14
CA TYR A 13 15.63 0.25 4.06
C TYR A 13 16.12 -1.10 3.53
N CYS A 14 15.61 -2.21 4.07
CA CYS A 14 15.94 -3.55 3.59
C CYS A 14 15.63 -3.71 2.09
N GLN A 15 14.53 -3.15 1.60
CA GLN A 15 14.16 -3.26 0.18
C GLN A 15 14.96 -2.30 -0.70
N GLU A 16 15.00 -1.01 -0.38
CA GLU A 16 15.56 0.03 -1.24
C GLU A 16 17.09 0.04 -1.24
N VAL A 17 17.70 -0.18 -0.08
CA VAL A 17 19.15 -0.10 0.10
C VAL A 17 19.78 -1.48 0.04
N GLU A 18 19.31 -2.42 0.85
CA GLU A 18 19.92 -3.76 0.94
C GLU A 18 19.47 -4.70 -0.20
N GLY A 19 18.46 -4.31 -0.98
CA GLY A 19 17.95 -5.13 -2.08
C GLY A 19 17.22 -6.41 -1.62
N PHE A 20 16.92 -6.54 -0.33
CA PHE A 20 16.36 -7.73 0.28
C PHE A 20 14.85 -7.81 0.11
N ARG A 21 14.35 -8.98 -0.32
CA ARG A 21 12.92 -9.29 -0.46
C ARG A 21 12.10 -8.25 -1.24
N LYS A 22 12.59 -7.86 -2.42
CA LYS A 22 11.85 -7.02 -3.39
C LYS A 22 10.63 -7.72 -4.02
N ASP A 23 10.37 -8.97 -3.65
CA ASP A 23 9.20 -9.78 -3.98
C ASP A 23 8.04 -9.63 -2.97
N VAL A 24 8.21 -8.85 -1.90
CA VAL A 24 7.20 -8.65 -0.86
C VAL A 24 6.66 -7.23 -0.87
N ARG A 25 5.35 -7.07 -0.71
CA ARG A 25 4.73 -5.74 -0.53
C ARG A 25 4.60 -5.34 0.93
N VAL A 26 5.20 -4.21 1.30
CA VAL A 26 4.97 -3.57 2.60
C VAL A 26 3.72 -2.70 2.50
N VAL A 27 2.73 -2.99 3.35
CA VAL A 27 1.45 -2.27 3.42
C VAL A 27 1.32 -1.58 4.77
N VAL A 28 1.23 -0.25 4.74
CA VAL A 28 1.11 0.63 5.91
C VAL A 28 -0.38 0.80 6.21
N MET A 29 -0.86 0.20 7.31
CA MET A 29 -2.29 0.14 7.60
C MET A 29 -2.96 1.53 7.70
N PRO A 30 -2.38 2.54 8.39
CA PRO A 30 -2.99 3.87 8.49
C PRO A 30 -3.22 4.57 7.14
N TYR A 31 -2.49 4.19 6.09
CA TYR A 31 -2.65 4.79 4.77
C TYR A 31 -3.68 4.07 3.90
N LEU A 32 -4.21 2.91 4.31
CA LEU A 32 -5.23 2.19 3.53
C LEU A 32 -6.54 2.95 3.34
N GLN A 33 -6.81 3.96 4.16
CA GLN A 33 -7.96 4.85 4.00
C GLN A 33 -7.73 5.95 2.93
N ALA A 34 -6.49 6.15 2.49
CA ALA A 34 -6.15 7.20 1.55
C ALA A 34 -6.16 6.68 0.10
N GLU A 35 -6.96 7.31 -0.76
CA GLU A 35 -7.09 6.95 -2.18
C GLU A 35 -5.73 6.85 -2.88
N TRP A 36 -4.86 7.85 -2.68
CA TRP A 36 -3.53 7.90 -3.30
C TRP A 36 -2.68 6.67 -2.95
N TYR A 37 -2.85 6.13 -1.74
CA TYR A 37 -2.07 4.97 -1.30
C TYR A 37 -2.61 3.68 -1.91
N ILE A 38 -3.93 3.54 -2.00
CA ILE A 38 -4.55 2.41 -2.73
C ILE A 38 -4.11 2.42 -4.20
N GLN A 39 -4.07 3.59 -4.84
CA GLN A 39 -3.53 3.74 -6.19
C GLN A 39 -2.08 3.26 -6.31
N GLN A 40 -1.24 3.55 -5.31
CA GLN A 40 0.14 3.06 -5.29
C GLN A 40 0.21 1.54 -5.12
N LEU A 41 -0.62 0.96 -4.25
CA LEU A 41 -0.66 -0.49 -4.04
C LEU A 41 -1.09 -1.27 -5.30
N GLN A 42 -1.87 -0.65 -6.18
CA GLN A 42 -2.28 -1.23 -7.46
C GLN A 42 -1.25 -1.03 -8.59
N ARG A 43 -0.10 -0.42 -8.33
CA ARG A 43 1.00 -0.31 -9.31
C ARG A 43 2.01 -1.44 -9.09
N LYS A 44 2.65 -1.86 -10.17
CA LYS A 44 3.82 -2.76 -10.09
C LYS A 44 4.97 -2.01 -9.40
N ILE A 45 5.58 -2.63 -8.40
CA ILE A 45 6.73 -2.07 -7.68
C ILE A 45 7.79 -3.16 -7.57
N TYR A 46 9.02 -2.82 -7.97
CA TYR A 46 10.14 -3.77 -8.05
C TYR A 46 9.82 -5.03 -8.87
N GLN A 47 9.94 -6.21 -8.25
CA GLN A 47 9.65 -7.54 -8.79
C GLN A 47 8.24 -8.01 -8.42
N ASP A 48 7.55 -7.30 -7.54
CA ASP A 48 6.21 -7.64 -7.09
C ASP A 48 5.15 -7.07 -8.04
N GLU A 49 4.23 -7.93 -8.47
CA GLU A 49 3.12 -7.55 -9.34
C GLU A 49 2.16 -6.59 -8.64
N ALA A 50 1.34 -5.87 -9.42
CA ALA A 50 0.30 -5.01 -8.86
C ALA A 50 -0.63 -5.80 -7.92
N LEU A 51 -0.97 -5.22 -6.76
CA LEU A 51 -1.88 -5.85 -5.83
C LEU A 51 -3.27 -5.96 -6.47
N LYS A 52 -3.78 -7.19 -6.59
CA LYS A 52 -5.11 -7.46 -7.14
C LYS A 52 -6.16 -7.12 -6.08
N MET A 53 -6.90 -6.05 -6.33
CA MET A 53 -8.01 -5.62 -5.47
C MET A 53 -9.34 -6.01 -6.13
N THR A 54 -10.31 -6.44 -5.32
CA THR A 54 -11.65 -6.80 -5.82
C THR A 54 -12.52 -5.57 -6.06
N ILE A 55 -12.27 -4.50 -5.32
CA ILE A 55 -13.01 -3.24 -5.43
C ILE A 55 -12.34 -2.38 -6.52
N PRO A 56 -13.10 -1.88 -7.52
CA PRO A 56 -12.57 -0.98 -8.55
C PRO A 56 -12.00 0.31 -7.95
N LEU A 57 -10.94 0.84 -8.56
CA LEU A 57 -10.24 2.01 -8.03
C LEU A 57 -11.16 3.23 -7.88
N GLU A 58 -12.11 3.39 -8.80
CA GLU A 58 -13.08 4.48 -8.85
C GLU A 58 -13.97 4.53 -7.59
N LYS A 59 -14.16 3.38 -6.93
CA LYS A 59 -14.94 3.30 -5.69
C LYS A 59 -14.21 3.88 -4.49
N TYR A 60 -12.88 3.95 -4.53
CA TYR A 60 -12.09 4.51 -3.43
C TYR A 60 -11.96 6.04 -3.48
N GLN A 61 -12.56 6.68 -4.48
CA GLN A 61 -12.68 8.13 -4.54
C GLN A 61 -13.50 8.65 -3.36
N SER A 62 -13.04 9.75 -2.77
CA SER A 62 -13.65 10.37 -1.60
C SER A 62 -15.17 10.48 -1.73
N GLY A 63 -15.92 10.04 -0.71
CA GLY A 63 -17.38 10.16 -0.67
C GLY A 63 -18.17 8.99 -1.25
N GLN A 64 -17.56 8.07 -2.01
CA GLN A 64 -18.29 6.92 -2.58
C GLN A 64 -18.47 5.74 -1.61
N LEU A 65 -17.54 5.59 -0.65
CA LEU A 65 -17.55 4.52 0.35
C LEU A 65 -17.65 5.08 1.78
N ASP A 66 -17.88 6.38 1.92
CA ASP A 66 -17.99 7.04 3.22
C ASP A 66 -19.27 6.56 3.90
N TYR A 67 -19.12 5.86 5.02
CA TYR A 67 -20.22 5.48 5.87
C TYR A 67 -20.40 6.54 6.96
N VAL A 68 -21.50 7.29 6.88
CA VAL A 68 -21.89 8.30 7.87
C VAL A 68 -23.18 7.81 8.54
N TYR A 69 -23.15 7.60 9.85
CA TYR A 69 -24.33 7.30 10.69
C TYR A 69 -24.71 8.53 11.50
#